data_AF-A0A2D9CCU7-F1
#
_entry.id   AF-A0A2D9CCU7-F1
#
_cell.length_a   1.000
_cell.length_b   1.000
_cell.length_c   1.000
_cell.angle_alpha   90.00
_cell.angle_beta   90.00
_cell.angle_gamma   90.00
#
_symmetry.space_group_name_H-M   'P 1'
#
loop_
_entity.id
_entity.type
_entity.pdbx_description
1 polymer ?
#
loop_
_entity_poly.entity_id
_entity_poly.type
_entity_poly.pdbx_seq_one_letter_code
_entity_poly.pdbx_strand_id
1 'polypeptide(L)'
;MAIQPPNNGLITENAQQYYQGSQSFRGDNGNTTGQSFITSFDTDLYLGDWNPSGVNYALNNFKIYTSTSGLSGTWSEWVTEFTVTGGKTITFTAAPGANQYIVVQLNILTGGKYGNTEAEKAYGQTVEDNYGSYEYTKLDDVIDNFLIAYVGAGKLIPSVKRTDVIFHAKRGLQEFSYDTLKSIKSAELTIPAGLTLVLPQDYVNYVKMSWIDGLGVKHLIYPTNNLTISPYYTQAQDSAGVPTQDSFGNDVEGTSVTQERWHEANDRLINGNFNINNFNAQDANVLNRGFNDGSLGQRYGLDPQLSQANGWFNLNEREGKISFSSNLVDKLIVLEYVSDGLATDLDTKVPKLAEEALYAHIIHAILSVSSGVQEYVVRRFKQERSAKLRNAKIRLSNLKLDQLVQVMRGKSKWIK
;
A
#
# COMPACT_ATOMS: atom_id res chain seq x y z
N MET A 1 -26.28 -31.22 -13.29
CA MET A 1 -26.00 -30.09 -14.18
C MET A 1 -26.75 -28.88 -13.68
N ALA A 2 -26.10 -28.00 -12.90
CA ALA A 2 -26.63 -26.67 -12.70
C ALA A 2 -26.17 -25.84 -13.91
N ILE A 3 -27.08 -25.56 -14.83
CA ILE A 3 -26.87 -24.54 -15.85
C ILE A 3 -26.84 -23.22 -15.08
N GLN A 4 -25.65 -22.63 -14.90
CA GLN A 4 -25.59 -21.24 -14.48
C GLN A 4 -26.23 -20.40 -15.58
N PRO A 5 -27.22 -19.54 -15.27
CA PRO A 5 -27.74 -18.63 -16.28
C PRO A 5 -26.59 -17.72 -16.74
N PRO A 6 -26.48 -17.43 -18.06
CA PRO A 6 -25.53 -16.44 -18.54
C PRO A 6 -25.82 -15.11 -17.82
N ASN A 7 -24.89 -14.70 -16.96
CA ASN A 7 -25.02 -13.44 -16.25
C ASN A 7 -24.76 -12.32 -17.25
N ASN A 8 -25.83 -11.63 -17.68
CA ASN A 8 -25.72 -10.37 -18.43
C ASN A 8 -25.38 -9.18 -17.52
N GLY A 9 -25.02 -9.42 -16.25
CA GLY A 9 -24.53 -8.43 -15.33
C GLY A 9 -23.05 -8.08 -15.57
N LEU A 10 -22.63 -6.95 -15.01
CA LEU A 10 -21.23 -6.47 -15.03
C LEU A 10 -20.28 -7.29 -14.15
N ILE A 11 -20.78 -8.31 -13.44
CA ILE A 11 -20.01 -9.17 -12.55
C ILE A 11 -19.71 -10.47 -13.30
N THR A 12 -18.42 -10.72 -13.52
CA THR A 12 -17.87 -11.83 -14.28
C THR A 12 -17.62 -13.08 -13.44
N GLU A 13 -17.41 -12.93 -12.13
CA GLU A 13 -17.24 -14.02 -11.17
C GLU A 13 -18.53 -14.38 -10.41
N ASN A 14 -18.69 -15.65 -10.06
CA ASN A 14 -19.72 -16.09 -9.11
C ASN A 14 -19.23 -16.01 -7.65
N ALA A 15 -20.14 -16.14 -6.68
CA ALA A 15 -19.82 -16.04 -5.26
C ALA A 15 -18.79 -17.08 -4.77
N GLN A 16 -18.75 -18.28 -5.37
CA GLN A 16 -17.77 -19.30 -5.00
C GLN A 16 -16.37 -18.91 -5.50
N GLN A 17 -16.27 -18.35 -6.71
CA GLN A 17 -15.03 -17.84 -7.26
C GLN A 17 -14.51 -16.66 -6.46
N TYR A 18 -15.38 -15.70 -6.15
CA TYR A 18 -15.00 -14.50 -5.39
C TYR A 18 -14.58 -14.84 -3.96
N TYR A 19 -15.43 -15.50 -3.15
CA TYR A 19 -15.16 -15.72 -1.72
C TYR A 19 -14.25 -16.91 -1.40
N GLN A 20 -14.12 -17.88 -2.31
CA GLN A 20 -13.36 -19.11 -2.04
C GLN A 20 -12.24 -19.33 -3.06
N GLY A 21 -12.13 -18.48 -4.10
CA GLY A 21 -11.12 -18.64 -5.14
C GLY A 21 -11.22 -19.93 -5.92
N SER A 22 -12.38 -20.60 -5.95
CA SER A 22 -12.49 -21.96 -6.49
C SER A 22 -13.45 -22.08 -7.66
N GLN A 23 -13.06 -22.88 -8.65
CA GLN A 23 -13.89 -23.25 -9.79
C GLN A 23 -13.76 -24.74 -10.08
N SER A 24 -14.89 -25.42 -10.21
CA SER A 24 -14.97 -26.85 -10.47
C SER A 24 -15.20 -27.16 -11.95
N PHE A 25 -14.55 -28.22 -12.41
CA PHE A 25 -14.65 -28.79 -13.74
C PHE A 25 -14.85 -30.31 -13.64
N ARG A 26 -15.12 -30.92 -14.79
CA ARG A 26 -15.25 -32.37 -14.91
C ARG A 26 -14.43 -32.86 -16.09
N GLY A 27 -13.57 -33.85 -15.84
CA GLY A 27 -12.87 -34.58 -16.90
C GLY A 27 -13.86 -35.27 -17.83
N ASP A 28 -13.47 -35.43 -19.08
CA ASP A 28 -14.28 -36.13 -20.06
C ASP A 28 -14.50 -37.61 -19.70
N ASN A 29 -15.52 -38.23 -20.29
CA ASN A 29 -15.78 -39.65 -20.07
C ASN A 29 -14.75 -40.55 -20.78
N GLY A 30 -14.15 -40.05 -21.88
CA GLY A 30 -13.20 -40.79 -22.71
C GLY A 30 -11.78 -40.87 -22.12
N ASN A 31 -11.51 -40.12 -21.05
CA ASN A 31 -10.19 -39.95 -20.46
C ASN A 31 -9.12 -39.54 -21.49
N THR A 32 -9.42 -38.52 -22.29
CA THR A 32 -8.50 -38.03 -23.32
C THR A 32 -7.33 -37.24 -22.71
N THR A 33 -6.17 -37.28 -23.37
CA THR A 33 -5.02 -36.42 -23.04
C THR A 33 -5.19 -35.01 -23.64
N GLY A 34 -4.59 -33.98 -23.04
CA GLY A 34 -4.67 -32.62 -23.60
C GLY A 34 -5.95 -31.86 -23.26
N GLN A 35 -6.70 -32.29 -22.23
CA GLN A 35 -7.94 -31.63 -21.84
C GLN A 35 -7.67 -30.20 -21.37
N SER A 36 -8.51 -29.27 -21.84
CA SER A 36 -8.39 -27.84 -21.55
C SER A 36 -9.61 -27.32 -20.79
N PHE A 37 -9.35 -26.56 -19.73
CA PHE A 37 -10.35 -25.98 -18.84
C PHE A 37 -10.15 -24.47 -18.78
N ILE A 38 -11.21 -23.71 -19.08
CA ILE A 38 -11.18 -22.25 -19.08
C ILE A 38 -11.76 -21.76 -17.76
N THR A 39 -10.94 -21.09 -16.96
CA THR A 39 -11.39 -20.42 -15.74
C THR A 39 -11.98 -19.06 -16.02
N SER A 40 -12.95 -18.64 -15.22
CA SER A 40 -13.60 -17.33 -15.34
C SER A 40 -13.29 -16.42 -14.14
N PHE A 41 -12.10 -16.57 -13.54
CA PHE A 41 -11.60 -15.64 -12.54
C PHE A 41 -11.27 -14.28 -13.17
N ASP A 42 -11.51 -13.22 -12.41
CA ASP A 42 -11.08 -11.85 -12.66
C ASP A 42 -9.57 -11.70 -12.41
N THR A 43 -9.02 -12.55 -11.55
CA THR A 43 -7.57 -12.69 -11.36
C THR A 43 -7.00 -13.69 -12.35
N ASP A 44 -5.96 -13.29 -13.08
CA ASP A 44 -5.26 -14.18 -14.01
C ASP A 44 -4.40 -15.20 -13.25
N LEU A 45 -4.38 -16.43 -13.78
CA LEU A 45 -3.57 -17.53 -13.28
C LEU A 45 -2.10 -17.33 -13.70
N TYR A 46 -1.21 -17.34 -12.71
CA TYR A 46 0.22 -17.30 -12.89
C TYR A 46 0.83 -18.65 -12.55
N LEU A 47 1.50 -19.26 -13.53
CA LEU A 47 2.22 -20.52 -13.40
C LEU A 47 3.73 -20.24 -13.50
N GLY A 48 4.44 -20.38 -12.38
CA GLY A 48 5.89 -20.37 -12.32
C GLY A 48 6.51 -21.76 -12.62
N ASP A 49 5.95 -22.82 -12.02
CA ASP A 49 6.34 -24.23 -12.28
C ASP A 49 5.19 -25.18 -11.91
N TRP A 50 4.98 -26.26 -12.65
CA TRP A 50 3.98 -27.28 -12.29
C TRP A 50 4.50 -28.25 -11.22
N ASN A 51 5.82 -28.41 -11.10
CA ASN A 51 6.44 -29.40 -10.22
C ASN A 51 6.65 -28.82 -8.81
N PRO A 52 6.06 -29.41 -7.75
CA PRO A 52 6.23 -28.94 -6.37
C PRO A 52 7.69 -28.91 -5.88
N SER A 53 8.59 -29.67 -6.50
CA SER A 53 10.03 -29.65 -6.18
C SER A 53 10.80 -28.54 -6.90
N GLY A 54 10.16 -27.81 -7.83
CA GLY A 54 10.75 -26.73 -8.58
C GLY A 54 10.85 -25.43 -7.77
N VAL A 55 11.91 -24.66 -7.98
CA VAL A 55 12.14 -23.39 -7.25
C VAL A 55 11.03 -22.37 -7.53
N ASN A 56 10.49 -22.36 -8.75
CA ASN A 56 9.47 -21.39 -9.17
C ASN A 56 8.04 -21.84 -8.81
N TYR A 57 7.84 -23.03 -8.25
CA TYR A 57 6.51 -23.52 -7.87
C TYR A 57 5.85 -22.61 -6.81
N ALA A 58 6.65 -22.05 -5.90
CA ALA A 58 6.19 -21.11 -4.88
C ALA A 58 5.67 -19.78 -5.46
N LEU A 59 5.96 -19.48 -6.74
CA LEU A 59 5.43 -18.30 -7.42
C LEU A 59 4.01 -18.51 -7.97
N ASN A 60 3.52 -19.76 -8.02
CA ASN A 60 2.17 -20.05 -8.48
C ASN A 60 1.14 -19.35 -7.58
N ASN A 61 0.14 -18.72 -8.19
CA ASN A 61 -0.95 -18.06 -7.46
C ASN A 61 -2.18 -18.97 -7.26
N PHE A 62 -2.07 -20.25 -7.63
CA PHE A 62 -3.15 -21.22 -7.57
C PHE A 62 -2.62 -22.66 -7.45
N LYS A 63 -3.52 -23.57 -7.08
CA LYS A 63 -3.32 -25.02 -7.12
C LYS A 63 -4.48 -25.72 -7.81
N ILE A 64 -4.21 -26.92 -8.31
CA ILE A 64 -5.18 -27.77 -8.98
C ILE A 64 -5.35 -29.05 -8.17
N TYR A 65 -6.60 -29.46 -7.97
CA TYR A 65 -6.92 -30.68 -7.25
C TYR A 65 -7.79 -31.57 -8.10
N THR A 66 -7.61 -32.88 -7.92
CA THR A 66 -8.44 -33.89 -8.54
C THR A 66 -9.02 -34.83 -7.50
N SER A 67 -10.21 -35.35 -7.78
CA SER A 67 -10.91 -36.34 -6.92
C SER A 67 -11.80 -37.25 -7.76
N THR A 68 -11.91 -38.51 -7.38
CA THR A 68 -12.84 -39.47 -8.00
C THR A 68 -14.28 -39.32 -7.51
N SER A 69 -14.50 -38.78 -6.30
CA SER A 69 -15.81 -38.69 -5.65
C SER A 69 -16.34 -37.27 -5.50
N GLY A 70 -15.45 -36.27 -5.53
CA GLY A 70 -15.78 -34.86 -5.26
C GLY A 70 -16.10 -34.56 -3.78
N LEU A 71 -15.93 -35.52 -2.87
CA LEU A 71 -16.22 -35.36 -1.44
C LEU A 71 -15.04 -34.74 -0.69
N SER A 72 -15.33 -34.10 0.45
CA SER A 72 -14.28 -33.60 1.36
C SER A 72 -13.34 -34.74 1.79
N GLY A 73 -12.04 -34.46 1.88
CA GLY A 73 -11.03 -35.46 2.23
C GLY A 73 -10.56 -36.37 1.08
N THR A 74 -11.12 -36.24 -0.12
CA THR A 74 -10.77 -37.08 -1.28
C THR A 74 -9.98 -36.35 -2.36
N TRP A 75 -9.54 -35.13 -2.06
CA TRP A 75 -8.85 -34.26 -3.00
C TRP A 75 -7.35 -34.42 -2.88
N SER A 76 -6.70 -34.68 -4.00
CA SER A 76 -5.24 -34.75 -4.13
C SER A 76 -4.77 -33.69 -5.11
N GLU A 77 -3.62 -33.09 -4.82
CA GLU A 77 -3.02 -32.09 -5.72
C GLU A 77 -2.61 -32.73 -7.05
N TRP A 78 -2.88 -32.04 -8.15
CA TRP A 78 -2.41 -32.43 -9.47
C TRP A 78 -0.94 -32.02 -9.66
N VAL A 79 -0.04 -32.99 -9.54
CA VAL A 79 1.42 -32.80 -9.62
C VAL A 79 2.01 -33.31 -10.94
N THR A 80 1.19 -33.44 -11.98
CA THR A 80 1.64 -33.83 -13.34
C THR A 80 1.67 -32.60 -14.22
N GLU A 81 2.51 -32.61 -15.26
CA GLU A 81 2.68 -31.47 -16.17
C GLU A 81 1.35 -30.93 -16.74
N PHE A 82 1.23 -29.61 -16.69
CA PHE A 82 0.15 -28.82 -17.29
C PHE A 82 0.69 -27.44 -17.67
N THR A 83 -0.04 -26.75 -18.54
CA THR A 83 0.31 -25.40 -18.99
C THR A 83 -0.85 -24.43 -18.78
N VAL A 84 -0.53 -23.16 -18.50
CA VAL A 84 -1.50 -22.06 -18.48
C VAL A 84 -1.29 -21.17 -19.69
N THR A 85 -2.33 -20.97 -20.49
CA THR A 85 -2.31 -20.06 -21.65
C THR A 85 -3.27 -18.90 -21.43
N GLY A 86 -2.80 -17.68 -21.74
CA GLY A 86 -3.61 -16.46 -21.64
C GLY A 86 -4.14 -16.16 -20.24
N GLY A 87 -3.45 -16.64 -19.20
CA GLY A 87 -3.84 -16.43 -17.79
C GLY A 87 -5.15 -17.08 -17.36
N LYS A 88 -5.83 -17.84 -18.22
CA LYS A 88 -7.18 -18.36 -17.93
C LYS A 88 -7.42 -19.81 -18.38
N THR A 89 -6.66 -20.31 -19.35
CA THR A 89 -6.86 -21.66 -19.88
C THR A 89 -5.80 -22.59 -19.33
N ILE A 90 -6.22 -23.62 -18.61
CA ILE A 90 -5.35 -24.68 -18.11
C ILE A 90 -5.47 -25.87 -19.06
N THR A 91 -4.35 -26.41 -19.53
CA THR A 91 -4.30 -27.60 -20.36
C THR A 91 -3.45 -28.67 -19.70
N PHE A 92 -4.01 -29.85 -19.44
CA PHE A 92 -3.26 -30.98 -18.87
C PHE A 92 -2.54 -31.76 -19.96
N THR A 93 -1.27 -32.07 -19.75
CA THR A 93 -0.51 -32.93 -20.67
C THR A 93 -0.98 -34.38 -20.56
N ALA A 94 -1.18 -34.87 -19.33
CA ALA A 94 -1.72 -36.19 -19.06
C ALA A 94 -3.26 -36.20 -18.96
N ALA A 95 -3.86 -37.37 -19.15
CA ALA A 95 -5.30 -37.54 -18.98
C ALA A 95 -5.66 -37.59 -17.47
N PRO A 96 -6.61 -36.75 -16.98
CA PRO A 96 -6.92 -36.66 -15.56
C PRO A 96 -7.57 -37.94 -14.98
N GLY A 97 -8.43 -38.58 -15.76
CA GLY A 97 -9.24 -39.72 -15.34
C GLY A 97 -10.67 -39.55 -15.86
N ALA A 98 -11.32 -40.67 -16.21
CA ALA A 98 -12.69 -40.63 -16.72
C ALA A 98 -13.66 -40.01 -15.70
N ASN A 99 -14.37 -38.95 -16.09
CA ASN A 99 -15.32 -38.20 -15.24
C ASN A 99 -14.73 -37.67 -13.92
N GLN A 100 -13.42 -37.50 -13.82
CA GLN A 100 -12.77 -37.04 -12.59
C GLN A 100 -13.25 -35.62 -12.23
N TYR A 101 -13.46 -35.37 -10.94
CA TYR A 101 -13.73 -34.02 -10.43
C TYR A 101 -12.42 -33.26 -10.39
N ILE A 102 -12.40 -32.08 -11.00
CA ILE A 102 -11.23 -31.22 -11.07
C ILE A 102 -11.60 -29.89 -10.45
N VAL A 103 -10.76 -29.34 -9.59
CA VAL A 103 -10.95 -28.01 -9.03
C VAL A 103 -9.68 -27.21 -9.16
N VAL A 104 -9.84 -25.99 -9.65
CA VAL A 104 -8.81 -24.96 -9.61
C VAL A 104 -9.11 -24.08 -8.41
N GLN A 105 -8.14 -23.91 -7.51
CA GLN A 105 -8.28 -23.06 -6.33
C GLN A 105 -7.12 -22.05 -6.31
N LEU A 106 -7.44 -20.76 -6.30
CA LEU A 106 -6.49 -19.69 -6.04
C LEU A 106 -5.92 -19.81 -4.62
N ASN A 107 -4.71 -19.31 -4.42
CA ASN A 107 -4.11 -19.32 -3.09
C ASN A 107 -4.87 -18.38 -2.13
N ILE A 108 -5.08 -18.84 -0.90
CA ILE A 108 -5.86 -18.15 0.14
C ILE A 108 -5.16 -18.33 1.49
N LEU A 109 -5.31 -17.35 2.40
CA LEU A 109 -4.54 -17.33 3.66
C LEU A 109 -4.80 -18.56 4.54
N THR A 110 -5.98 -19.16 4.42
CA THR A 110 -6.40 -20.33 5.19
C THR A 110 -5.96 -21.67 4.58
N GLY A 111 -5.33 -21.66 3.39
CA GLY A 111 -4.97 -22.86 2.64
C GLY A 111 -6.13 -23.47 1.83
N GLY A 112 -7.34 -22.91 1.98
CA GLY A 112 -8.53 -23.26 1.21
C GLY A 112 -9.16 -24.59 1.60
N LYS A 113 -10.05 -25.10 0.75
CA LYS A 113 -10.91 -26.25 1.06
C LYS A 113 -10.42 -27.58 0.51
N TYR A 114 -9.44 -27.54 -0.39
CA TYR A 114 -8.95 -28.71 -1.12
C TYR A 114 -7.50 -29.01 -0.72
N GLY A 115 -7.13 -30.29 -0.74
CA GLY A 115 -5.89 -30.80 -0.15
C GLY A 115 -6.13 -31.46 1.21
N ASN A 116 -5.49 -32.60 1.43
CA ASN A 116 -5.66 -33.41 2.64
C ASN A 116 -4.58 -33.13 3.68
N THR A 117 -3.37 -32.77 3.22
CA THR A 117 -2.24 -32.41 4.07
C THR A 117 -1.97 -30.91 4.05
N GLU A 118 -1.29 -30.39 5.06
CA GLU A 118 -0.93 -28.97 5.13
C GLU A 118 -0.04 -28.53 3.94
N ALA A 119 0.78 -29.42 3.40
CA ALA A 119 1.62 -29.12 2.23
C ALA A 119 0.81 -29.01 0.92
N GLU A 120 -0.28 -29.76 0.81
CA GLU A 120 -1.15 -29.75 -0.37
C GLU A 120 -2.07 -28.53 -0.41
N LYS A 121 -2.33 -27.88 0.72
CA LYS A 121 -3.19 -26.68 0.78
C LYS A 121 -2.62 -25.52 -0.04
N ALA A 122 -3.52 -24.67 -0.54
CA ALA A 122 -3.19 -23.52 -1.39
C ALA A 122 -2.96 -22.26 -0.54
N TYR A 123 -1.86 -22.22 0.22
CA TYR A 123 -1.51 -21.05 1.03
C TYR A 123 -1.03 -19.88 0.17
N GLY A 124 -1.54 -18.69 0.43
CA GLY A 124 -1.11 -17.42 -0.20
C GLY A 124 -2.17 -16.33 0.00
N GLN A 125 -2.18 -15.32 -0.86
CA GLN A 125 -3.01 -14.11 -0.69
C GLN A 125 -3.84 -13.75 -1.93
N THR A 126 -3.85 -14.61 -2.95
CA THR A 126 -4.44 -14.28 -4.27
C THR A 126 -5.94 -14.03 -4.19
N VAL A 127 -6.67 -14.75 -3.34
CA VAL A 127 -8.10 -14.50 -3.12
C VAL A 127 -8.31 -13.17 -2.40
N GLU A 128 -7.49 -12.89 -1.39
CA GLU A 128 -7.54 -11.65 -0.63
C GLU A 128 -7.22 -10.42 -1.48
N ASP A 129 -6.28 -10.55 -2.41
CA ASP A 129 -5.92 -9.49 -3.38
C ASP A 129 -7.03 -9.22 -4.39
N ASN A 130 -7.91 -10.20 -4.65
CA ASN A 130 -9.10 -10.01 -5.48
C ASN A 130 -10.21 -9.26 -4.73
N TYR A 131 -10.23 -9.29 -3.39
CA TYR A 131 -11.27 -8.59 -2.64
C TYR A 131 -11.22 -7.08 -2.88
N GLY A 132 -12.38 -6.50 -3.20
CA GLY A 132 -12.48 -5.07 -3.49
C GLY A 132 -11.97 -4.68 -4.88
N SER A 133 -11.52 -5.61 -5.71
CA SER A 133 -11.10 -5.33 -7.10
C SER A 133 -12.20 -4.62 -7.90
N TYR A 134 -13.47 -4.96 -7.64
CA TYR A 134 -14.66 -4.36 -8.25
C TYR A 134 -14.82 -2.85 -7.99
N GLU A 135 -14.17 -2.29 -6.96
CA GLU A 135 -14.24 -0.84 -6.66
C GLU A 135 -13.37 -0.02 -7.61
N TYR A 136 -12.46 -0.69 -8.33
CA TYR A 136 -11.46 -0.10 -9.19
C TYR A 136 -11.62 -0.52 -10.65
N THR A 137 -11.06 0.27 -11.55
CA THR A 137 -10.88 -0.02 -12.97
C THR A 137 -9.40 0.12 -13.31
N LYS A 138 -8.90 -0.69 -14.26
CA LYS A 138 -7.52 -0.54 -14.71
C LYS A 138 -7.41 0.75 -15.53
N LEU A 139 -6.27 1.44 -15.41
CA LEU A 139 -6.02 2.66 -16.17
C LEU A 139 -6.13 2.42 -17.70
N ASP A 140 -5.68 1.26 -18.18
CA ASP A 140 -5.76 0.89 -19.60
C ASP A 140 -7.21 0.75 -20.08
N ASP A 141 -8.09 0.12 -19.30
CA ASP A 141 -9.53 0.04 -19.60
C ASP A 141 -10.17 1.43 -19.64
N VAL A 142 -9.79 2.33 -18.73
CA VAL A 142 -10.24 3.73 -18.73
C VAL A 142 -9.78 4.44 -20.00
N ILE A 143 -8.53 4.23 -20.43
CA ILE A 143 -8.00 4.82 -21.68
C ILE A 143 -8.77 4.29 -22.90
N ASP A 144 -9.04 2.99 -22.96
CA ASP A 144 -9.80 2.38 -24.04
C ASP A 144 -11.24 2.91 -24.10
N ASN A 145 -11.92 2.94 -22.96
CA ASN A 145 -13.25 3.52 -22.84
C ASN A 145 -13.26 5.01 -23.22
N PHE A 146 -12.21 5.76 -22.85
CA PHE A 146 -12.05 7.15 -23.25
C PHE A 146 -11.96 7.31 -24.77
N LEU A 147 -11.10 6.52 -25.43
CA LEU A 147 -10.94 6.54 -26.88
C LEU A 147 -12.25 6.18 -27.59
N ILE A 148 -12.97 5.16 -27.11
CA ILE A 148 -14.26 4.74 -27.68
C ILE A 148 -15.34 5.82 -27.49
N ALA A 149 -15.44 6.40 -26.30
CA ALA A 149 -16.53 7.32 -25.94
C ALA A 149 -16.30 8.75 -26.46
N TYR A 150 -15.08 9.29 -26.36
CA TYR A 150 -14.82 10.71 -26.59
C TYR A 150 -14.03 11.04 -27.86
N VAL A 151 -13.36 10.05 -28.47
CA VAL A 151 -12.58 10.24 -29.69
C VAL A 151 -13.30 9.66 -30.90
N GLY A 152 -13.25 10.36 -32.04
CA GLY A 152 -13.80 9.87 -33.30
C GLY A 152 -14.45 10.95 -34.16
N ALA A 153 -14.78 10.60 -35.39
CA ALA A 153 -15.43 11.50 -36.34
C ALA A 153 -16.77 12.02 -35.78
N GLY A 154 -16.99 13.33 -35.87
CA GLY A 154 -18.18 14.00 -35.34
C GLY A 154 -18.14 14.34 -33.85
N LYS A 155 -17.08 13.99 -33.12
CA LYS A 155 -16.87 14.38 -31.73
C LYS A 155 -15.96 15.61 -31.63
N LEU A 156 -15.89 16.19 -30.43
CA LEU A 156 -15.03 17.34 -30.14
C LEU A 156 -13.53 17.03 -30.31
N ILE A 157 -13.14 15.77 -30.14
CA ILE A 157 -11.78 15.28 -30.37
C ILE A 157 -11.85 14.33 -31.57
N PRO A 158 -11.55 14.81 -32.80
CA PRO A 158 -11.65 13.97 -34.00
C PRO A 158 -10.64 12.82 -34.02
N SER A 159 -9.41 13.09 -33.57
CA SER A 159 -8.29 12.13 -33.50
C SER A 159 -7.28 12.57 -32.45
N VAL A 160 -6.68 11.62 -31.74
CA VAL A 160 -5.58 11.82 -30.79
C VAL A 160 -4.74 10.56 -30.71
N LYS A 161 -3.44 10.68 -30.45
CA LYS A 161 -2.57 9.51 -30.26
C LYS A 161 -2.85 8.87 -28.90
N ARG A 162 -2.88 7.53 -28.84
CA ARG A 162 -3.03 6.78 -27.58
C ARG A 162 -1.97 7.21 -26.55
N THR A 163 -0.73 7.45 -26.98
CA THR A 163 0.37 7.90 -26.13
C THR A 163 0.07 9.20 -25.39
N ASP A 164 -0.61 10.14 -26.07
CA ASP A 164 -0.93 11.45 -25.50
C ASP A 164 -2.05 11.31 -24.45
N VAL A 165 -3.02 10.44 -24.72
CA VAL A 165 -4.07 10.08 -23.76
C VAL A 165 -3.46 9.42 -22.52
N ILE A 166 -2.56 8.44 -22.69
CA ILE A 166 -1.85 7.77 -21.59
C ILE A 166 -1.10 8.81 -20.74
N PHE A 167 -0.37 9.73 -21.38
CA PHE A 167 0.39 10.77 -20.68
C PHE A 167 -0.51 11.67 -19.82
N HIS A 168 -1.61 12.15 -20.38
CA HIS A 168 -2.57 12.99 -19.64
C HIS A 168 -3.35 12.20 -18.58
N ALA A 169 -3.62 10.92 -18.80
CA ALA A 169 -4.25 10.06 -17.81
C ALA A 169 -3.31 9.81 -16.62
N LYS A 170 -2.03 9.50 -16.87
CA LYS A 170 -1.00 9.36 -15.81
C LYS A 170 -0.84 10.66 -15.00
N ARG A 171 -0.76 11.82 -15.68
CA ARG A 171 -0.71 13.13 -14.99
C ARG A 171 -1.97 13.42 -14.18
N GLY A 172 -3.14 13.17 -14.74
CA GLY A 172 -4.41 13.37 -14.05
C GLY A 172 -4.51 12.50 -12.80
N LEU A 173 -4.02 11.26 -12.87
CA LEU A 173 -3.98 10.34 -11.73
C LEU A 173 -3.00 10.82 -10.66
N GLN A 174 -1.81 11.30 -11.03
CA GLN A 174 -0.86 11.91 -10.09
C GLN A 174 -1.48 13.13 -9.39
N GLU A 175 -2.12 14.04 -10.14
CA GLU A 175 -2.81 15.18 -9.52
C GLU A 175 -3.93 14.73 -8.58
N PHE A 176 -4.68 13.70 -8.97
CA PHE A 176 -5.74 13.15 -8.13
C PHE A 176 -5.19 12.43 -6.90
N SER A 177 -4.04 11.77 -7.00
CA SER A 177 -3.39 11.09 -5.88
C SER A 177 -2.87 12.10 -4.84
N TYR A 178 -2.45 13.30 -5.28
CA TYR A 178 -2.08 14.37 -4.37
C TYR A 178 -3.28 15.09 -3.73
N ASP A 179 -4.33 15.40 -4.51
CA ASP A 179 -5.42 16.31 -4.06
C ASP A 179 -6.72 15.62 -3.62
N THR A 180 -6.99 14.38 -4.07
CA THR A 180 -8.32 13.73 -3.94
C THR A 180 -8.29 12.36 -3.29
N LEU A 181 -7.31 11.53 -3.62
CA LEU A 181 -7.05 10.30 -2.90
C LEU A 181 -6.17 10.72 -1.74
N LYS A 182 -6.62 10.48 -0.51
CA LYS A 182 -5.66 10.27 0.55
C LYS A 182 -4.89 9.00 0.15
N SER A 183 -3.85 9.10 -0.67
CA SER A 183 -2.88 8.01 -0.85
C SER A 183 -2.01 7.92 0.40
N ILE A 184 -2.67 7.96 1.56
CA ILE A 184 -2.10 7.74 2.87
C ILE A 184 -2.03 6.24 2.97
N LYS A 185 -0.89 5.68 2.57
CA LYS A 185 -0.60 4.28 2.81
C LYS A 185 -0.18 4.13 4.27
N SER A 186 -0.53 3.00 4.86
CA SER A 186 -0.07 2.61 6.20
C SER A 186 0.85 1.42 6.05
N ALA A 187 2.07 1.52 6.56
CA ALA A 187 3.00 0.40 6.67
C ALA A 187 3.13 0.01 8.15
N GLU A 188 2.92 -1.27 8.45
CA GLU A 188 3.21 -1.85 9.75
C GLU A 188 4.66 -2.34 9.77
N LEU A 189 5.47 -1.81 10.68
CA LEU A 189 6.90 -2.08 10.76
C LEU A 189 7.30 -2.28 12.22
N THR A 190 8.23 -3.20 12.49
CA THR A 190 8.83 -3.31 13.83
C THR A 190 10.15 -2.55 13.85
N ILE A 191 10.33 -1.67 14.83
CA ILE A 191 11.57 -0.91 14.97
C ILE A 191 12.70 -1.85 15.42
N PRO A 192 13.81 -1.97 14.66
CA PRO A 192 14.93 -2.81 15.05
C PRO A 192 15.71 -2.18 16.21
N ALA A 193 16.58 -2.97 16.85
CA ALA A 193 17.50 -2.49 17.88
C ALA A 193 18.39 -1.31 17.41
N GLY A 194 18.65 -1.19 16.10
CA GLY A 194 19.37 -0.06 15.50
C GLY A 194 18.56 1.24 15.36
N LEU A 195 17.30 1.28 15.83
CA LEU A 195 16.42 2.45 15.87
C LEU A 195 16.26 3.18 14.53
N THR A 196 16.50 2.48 13.42
CA THR A 196 16.48 3.05 12.08
C THR A 196 15.68 2.16 11.16
N LEU A 197 14.77 2.75 10.37
CA LEU A 197 14.00 2.06 9.34
C LEU A 197 14.19 2.73 7.99
N VAL A 198 14.20 1.94 6.92
CA VAL A 198 14.25 2.44 5.54
C VAL A 198 12.85 2.89 5.13
N LEU A 199 12.76 4.05 4.47
CA LEU A 199 11.50 4.56 3.95
C LEU A 199 10.98 3.67 2.81
N PRO A 200 9.64 3.53 2.67
CA PRO A 200 9.04 2.89 1.51
C PRO A 200 9.46 3.56 0.19
N GLN A 201 9.56 2.78 -0.89
CA GLN A 201 10.05 3.26 -2.19
C GLN A 201 9.22 4.40 -2.78
N ASP A 202 7.92 4.43 -2.49
CA ASP A 202 6.96 5.41 -2.99
C ASP A 202 6.69 6.54 -1.98
N TYR A 203 7.50 6.67 -0.93
CA TYR A 203 7.34 7.69 0.10
C TYR A 203 7.57 9.11 -0.45
N VAL A 204 6.59 9.99 -0.26
CA VAL A 204 6.70 11.43 -0.56
C VAL A 204 6.76 12.27 0.72
N ASN A 205 5.85 12.01 1.66
CA ASN A 205 5.79 12.74 2.92
C ASN A 205 5.11 11.93 4.01
N TYR A 206 5.39 12.19 5.28
CA TYR A 206 4.68 11.55 6.40
C TYR A 206 3.37 12.29 6.70
N VAL A 207 2.38 11.55 7.19
CA VAL A 207 1.14 12.12 7.74
C VAL A 207 1.15 12.00 9.26
N LYS A 208 1.41 10.78 9.74
CA LYS A 208 1.48 10.46 11.16
C LYS A 208 2.21 9.16 11.36
N MET A 209 2.76 8.98 12.55
CA MET A 209 3.42 7.76 12.95
C MET A 209 3.00 7.42 14.36
N SER A 210 2.64 6.16 14.59
CA SER A 210 2.16 5.72 15.90
C SER A 210 2.75 4.37 16.23
N TRP A 211 3.09 4.13 17.49
CA TRP A 211 3.34 2.77 17.94
C TRP A 211 2.03 2.12 18.41
N ILE A 212 1.98 0.80 18.30
CA ILE A 212 0.83 -0.01 18.67
C ILE A 212 1.17 -0.78 19.95
N ASP A 213 0.30 -0.68 20.96
CA ASP A 213 0.47 -1.42 22.21
C ASP A 213 -0.04 -2.87 22.12
N GLY A 214 0.17 -3.65 23.18
CA GLY A 214 -0.28 -5.05 23.23
C GLY A 214 -1.81 -5.24 23.18
N LEU A 215 -2.59 -4.16 23.29
CA LEU A 215 -4.04 -4.16 23.13
C LEU A 215 -4.48 -3.69 21.72
N GLY A 216 -3.52 -3.34 20.85
CA GLY A 216 -3.80 -2.81 19.52
C GLY A 216 -4.15 -1.31 19.50
N VAL A 217 -3.91 -0.58 20.60
CA VAL A 217 -4.19 0.86 20.66
C VAL A 217 -3.01 1.65 20.09
N LYS A 218 -3.33 2.63 19.25
CA LYS A 218 -2.36 3.54 18.64
C LYS A 218 -1.96 4.66 19.60
N HIS A 219 -0.66 4.92 19.67
CA HIS A 219 -0.07 6.01 20.44
C HIS A 219 0.82 6.84 19.52
N LEU A 220 0.50 8.14 19.37
CA LEU A 220 1.17 9.02 18.41
C LEU A 220 2.63 9.27 18.82
N ILE A 221 3.54 9.08 17.87
CA ILE A 221 4.96 9.43 17.94
C ILE A 221 5.14 10.80 17.29
N TYR A 222 5.89 11.69 17.94
CA TYR A 222 6.07 13.07 17.48
C TYR A 222 7.38 13.26 16.70
N PRO A 223 7.40 14.14 15.68
CA PRO A 223 8.65 14.48 15.01
C PRO A 223 9.57 15.25 15.97
N THR A 224 10.88 15.15 15.77
CA THR A 224 11.86 15.83 16.61
C THR A 224 11.86 17.34 16.44
N ASN A 225 11.45 17.88 15.27
CA ASN A 225 11.29 19.30 14.84
C ASN A 225 12.38 20.30 15.25
N ASN A 226 12.76 20.37 16.53
CA ASN A 226 13.81 21.22 17.10
C ASN A 226 14.70 20.50 18.15
N LEU A 227 14.45 19.22 18.46
CA LEU A 227 15.13 18.47 19.50
C LEU A 227 16.43 17.82 19.02
N THR A 228 16.41 17.25 17.81
CA THR A 228 17.56 16.65 17.13
C THR A 228 17.35 16.72 15.63
N ILE A 229 18.44 16.56 14.88
CA ILE A 229 18.48 16.63 13.42
C ILE A 229 19.36 15.52 12.86
N SER A 230 19.06 15.08 11.65
CA SER A 230 19.95 14.23 10.85
C SER A 230 20.80 15.15 9.98
N PRO A 231 22.08 15.39 10.28
CA PRO A 231 22.91 16.29 9.47
C PRO A 231 23.01 15.79 8.03
N TYR A 232 22.94 16.70 7.06
CA TYR A 232 23.06 16.35 5.64
C TYR A 232 24.50 15.95 5.27
N TYR A 233 25.50 16.57 5.92
CA TYR A 233 26.92 16.25 5.72
C TYR A 233 27.52 15.76 7.03
N THR A 234 28.28 14.66 6.98
CA THR A 234 28.97 14.05 8.13
C THR A 234 30.48 13.93 7.87
N GLN A 235 31.08 15.00 7.35
CA GLN A 235 32.50 15.04 7.00
C GLN A 235 33.38 14.67 8.20
N ALA A 236 34.28 13.71 8.01
CA ALA A 236 35.32 13.40 8.96
C ALA A 236 36.35 14.54 8.97
N GLN A 237 36.73 14.98 10.17
CA GLN A 237 37.69 16.06 10.37
C GLN A 237 38.99 15.55 10.98
N ASP A 238 40.10 16.18 10.61
CA ASP A 238 41.38 15.95 11.28
C ASP A 238 41.45 16.65 12.65
N SER A 239 42.58 16.51 13.36
CA SER A 239 42.79 17.15 14.66
C SER A 239 42.84 18.68 14.61
N ALA A 240 42.97 19.27 13.41
CA ALA A 240 42.93 20.72 13.19
C ALA A 240 41.51 21.21 12.83
N GLY A 241 40.52 20.31 12.72
CA GLY A 241 39.13 20.61 12.39
C GLY A 241 38.88 20.79 10.89
N VAL A 242 39.80 20.34 10.02
CA VAL A 242 39.67 20.42 8.57
C VAL A 242 39.06 19.12 8.04
N PRO A 243 38.01 19.15 7.19
CA PRO A 243 37.49 17.97 6.51
C PRO A 243 38.59 17.21 5.76
N THR A 244 38.69 15.90 5.97
CA THR A 244 39.67 15.03 5.31
C THR A 244 39.12 14.53 3.97
N GLN A 245 39.95 14.51 2.92
CA GLN A 245 39.57 13.97 1.60
C GLN A 245 40.06 12.53 1.37
N ASP A 246 39.37 11.82 0.49
CA ASP A 246 39.82 10.55 -0.09
C ASP A 246 40.93 10.76 -1.15
N SER A 247 41.43 9.67 -1.72
CA SER A 247 42.44 9.72 -2.78
C SER A 247 41.97 10.34 -4.10
N PHE A 248 40.68 10.63 -4.23
CA PHE A 248 40.04 11.24 -5.40
C PHE A 248 39.64 12.70 -5.17
N GLY A 249 39.90 13.25 -3.97
CA GLY A 249 39.59 14.62 -3.61
C GLY A 249 38.15 14.87 -3.12
N ASN A 250 37.38 13.82 -2.85
CA ASN A 250 36.05 13.95 -2.21
C ASN A 250 36.20 13.94 -0.69
N ASP A 251 35.37 14.68 0.03
CA ASP A 251 35.39 14.62 1.50
C ASP A 251 34.96 13.23 2.00
N VAL A 252 35.69 12.72 2.98
CA VAL A 252 35.36 11.44 3.64
C VAL A 252 34.19 11.66 4.57
N GLU A 253 33.09 10.95 4.35
CA GLU A 253 31.90 10.97 5.23
C GLU A 253 31.96 9.85 6.27
N GLY A 254 31.73 10.19 7.54
CA GLY A 254 31.63 9.25 8.66
C GLY A 254 30.18 8.95 9.07
N THR A 255 30.02 8.21 10.16
CA THR A 255 28.72 8.02 10.82
C THR A 255 28.29 9.30 11.56
N SER A 256 26.98 9.55 11.61
CA SER A 256 26.45 10.71 12.32
C SER A 256 26.56 10.51 13.84
N VAL A 257 27.50 11.22 14.47
CA VAL A 257 27.63 11.26 15.94
C VAL A 257 26.36 11.79 16.61
N THR A 258 25.64 12.71 15.96
CA THR A 258 24.34 13.23 16.45
C THR A 258 23.30 12.12 16.54
N GLN A 259 23.28 11.21 15.55
CA GLN A 259 22.33 10.10 15.50
C GLN A 259 22.72 8.98 16.47
N GLU A 260 24.01 8.67 16.58
CA GLU A 260 24.54 7.72 17.57
C GLU A 260 24.16 8.14 19.00
N ARG A 261 24.45 9.39 19.37
CA ARG A 261 24.06 9.94 20.69
C ARG A 261 22.55 9.97 20.90
N TRP A 262 21.77 10.16 19.84
CA TRP A 262 20.31 10.16 19.91
C TRP A 262 19.76 8.76 20.20
N HIS A 263 20.34 7.73 19.59
CA HIS A 263 19.96 6.33 19.83
C HIS A 263 20.27 5.87 21.26
N GLU A 264 21.32 6.42 21.86
CA GLU A 264 21.74 6.12 23.25
C GLU A 264 21.16 7.11 24.29
N ALA A 265 20.41 8.13 23.85
CA ALA A 265 19.93 9.17 24.74
C ALA A 265 18.94 8.63 25.78
N ASN A 266 19.06 9.08 27.02
CA ASN A 266 18.07 8.79 28.05
C ASN A 266 16.85 9.72 27.88
N ASP A 267 15.77 9.20 27.29
CA ASP A 267 14.54 9.94 27.01
C ASP A 267 13.90 10.61 28.25
N ARG A 268 14.22 10.14 29.45
CA ARG A 268 13.73 10.75 30.71
C ARG A 268 14.32 12.14 30.94
N LEU A 269 15.57 12.36 30.54
CA LEU A 269 16.24 13.67 30.63
C LEU A 269 15.64 14.68 29.66
N ILE A 270 15.05 14.20 28.57
CA ILE A 270 14.41 15.01 27.53
C ILE A 270 12.98 15.40 27.93
N ASN A 271 12.20 14.43 28.41
CA ASN A 271 10.79 14.63 28.81
C ASN A 271 10.68 15.33 30.19
N GLY A 272 11.75 15.35 30.98
CA GLY A 272 11.72 15.89 32.36
C GLY A 272 10.96 14.99 33.34
N ASN A 273 10.81 13.70 33.01
CA ASN A 273 10.01 12.75 33.79
C ASN A 273 10.77 12.24 35.03
N PHE A 274 10.26 12.56 36.22
CA PHE A 274 10.84 12.18 37.51
C PHE A 274 10.73 10.66 37.79
N ASN A 275 11.78 10.06 38.37
CA ASN A 275 11.78 8.66 38.77
C ASN A 275 11.30 8.52 40.23
N ILE A 276 10.07 8.04 40.43
CA ILE A 276 9.48 7.84 41.77
C ILE A 276 10.23 6.77 42.60
N ASN A 277 10.91 5.82 41.95
CA ASN A 277 11.53 4.68 42.63
C ASN A 277 13.00 4.89 42.99
N ASN A 278 13.59 6.04 42.66
CA ASN A 278 15.00 6.29 42.89
C ASN A 278 15.26 7.73 43.36
N PHE A 279 14.95 8.01 44.63
CA PHE A 279 15.24 9.29 45.29
C PHE A 279 16.75 9.60 45.39
N ASN A 280 17.62 8.61 45.20
CA ASN A 280 19.08 8.73 45.34
C ASN A 280 19.85 8.67 44.01
N ALA A 281 19.17 8.49 42.87
CA ALA A 281 19.81 8.69 41.58
C ALA A 281 20.04 10.19 41.37
N GLN A 282 21.14 10.55 40.71
CA GLN A 282 21.48 11.94 40.35
C GLN A 282 20.35 12.64 39.55
N ASP A 283 19.37 11.89 39.05
CA ASP A 283 18.15 12.35 38.38
C ASP A 283 17.06 12.93 39.31
N ALA A 284 17.10 12.64 40.61
CA ALA A 284 16.06 13.01 41.58
C ALA A 284 16.45 14.18 42.51
N ASN A 285 17.60 14.80 42.27
CA ASN A 285 18.08 15.86 43.14
C ASN A 285 17.69 17.24 42.58
N VAL A 286 16.51 17.72 43.01
CA VAL A 286 16.06 19.11 42.78
C VAL A 286 17.10 20.14 43.26
N LEU A 287 18.04 19.74 44.12
CA LEU A 287 19.14 20.57 44.66
C LEU A 287 20.50 20.32 43.99
N ASN A 288 20.65 19.33 43.10
CA ASN A 288 21.87 19.05 42.33
C ASN A 288 21.62 19.12 40.82
N ARG A 289 20.74 20.04 40.41
CA ARG A 289 20.77 20.59 39.06
C ARG A 289 21.84 21.66 39.06
N GLY A 290 22.89 21.52 38.25
CA GLY A 290 24.01 22.46 38.22
C GLY A 290 23.52 23.91 38.10
N PHE A 291 24.29 24.88 38.58
CA PHE A 291 23.92 26.30 38.66
C PHE A 291 23.33 26.90 37.34
N ASN A 292 23.59 26.25 36.20
CA ASN A 292 23.10 26.60 34.87
C ASN A 292 21.69 26.07 34.51
N ASP A 293 21.16 25.06 35.20
CA ASP A 293 19.78 24.58 34.96
C ASP A 293 18.74 25.59 35.45
N GLY A 294 19.11 26.42 36.44
CA GLY A 294 18.33 27.58 36.85
C GLY A 294 18.37 28.74 35.85
N SER A 295 19.37 28.80 34.95
CA SER A 295 19.50 29.88 33.96
C SER A 295 18.66 29.67 32.69
N LEU A 296 18.18 28.44 32.47
CA LEU A 296 17.32 28.08 31.33
C LEU A 296 15.81 28.20 31.64
N GLY A 297 15.44 28.66 32.84
CA GLY A 297 14.04 28.91 33.21
C GLY A 297 13.18 27.64 33.45
N GLN A 298 13.75 26.44 33.32
CA GLN A 298 13.07 25.15 33.47
C GLN A 298 13.02 24.65 34.94
N ARG A 299 13.06 25.58 35.89
CA ARG A 299 13.08 25.29 37.33
C ARG A 299 11.74 24.75 37.84
N TYR A 300 10.64 25.07 37.14
CA TYR A 300 9.30 24.61 37.46
C TYR A 300 8.53 24.27 36.17
N GLY A 301 8.04 23.03 36.06
CA GLY A 301 7.19 22.58 34.95
C GLY A 301 7.93 21.80 33.86
N LEU A 302 7.19 20.91 33.18
CA LEU A 302 7.65 20.22 31.98
C LEU A 302 7.44 21.13 30.78
N ASP A 303 8.34 21.09 29.78
CA ASP A 303 8.06 21.73 28.49
C ASP A 303 6.99 20.91 27.77
N PRO A 304 5.76 21.43 27.57
CA PRO A 304 4.67 20.67 26.97
C PRO A 304 4.99 20.14 25.57
N GLN A 305 5.94 20.76 24.86
CA GLN A 305 6.35 20.33 23.52
C GLN A 305 7.19 19.04 23.53
N LEU A 306 7.94 18.80 24.61
CA LEU A 306 8.82 17.63 24.79
C LEU A 306 8.28 16.64 25.82
N SER A 307 7.24 17.02 26.56
CA SER A 307 6.69 16.21 27.65
C SER A 307 5.79 15.07 27.15
N GLN A 308 6.36 14.00 26.60
CA GLN A 308 5.61 12.87 26.05
C GLN A 308 6.34 11.51 26.16
N ALA A 309 5.61 10.45 26.49
CA ALA A 309 6.18 9.12 26.74
C ALA A 309 6.17 8.19 25.51
N ASN A 310 5.61 8.64 24.39
CA ASN A 310 5.38 7.88 23.17
C ASN A 310 6.58 7.88 22.22
N GLY A 311 7.66 8.60 22.53
CA GLY A 311 8.88 8.64 21.72
C GLY A 311 8.81 9.61 20.54
N TRP A 312 9.96 9.83 19.91
CA TRP A 312 10.12 10.75 18.80
C TRP A 312 10.73 10.07 17.58
N PHE A 313 10.58 10.71 16.43
CA PHE A 313 11.23 10.31 15.20
C PHE A 313 11.86 11.47 14.45
N ASN A 314 12.88 11.17 13.66
CA ASN A 314 13.59 12.11 12.83
C ASN A 314 13.81 11.51 11.44
N LEU A 315 13.60 12.29 10.39
CA LEU A 315 13.80 11.87 9.01
C LEU A 315 15.24 12.18 8.59
N ASN A 316 15.87 11.20 7.96
CA ASN A 316 17.15 11.36 7.28
C ASN A 316 16.90 11.30 5.77
N GLU A 317 16.71 12.47 5.17
CA GLU A 317 16.44 12.61 3.73
C GLU A 317 17.63 12.18 2.87
N ARG A 318 18.88 12.25 3.37
CA ARG A 318 20.09 11.81 2.65
C ARG A 318 20.09 10.31 2.42
N GLU A 319 19.76 9.53 3.46
CA GLU A 319 19.79 8.06 3.38
C GLU A 319 18.42 7.44 3.09
N GLY A 320 17.35 8.24 3.05
CA GLY A 320 15.99 7.75 2.92
C GLY A 320 15.55 6.90 4.11
N LYS A 321 15.94 7.30 5.32
CA LYS A 321 15.68 6.54 6.56
C LYS A 321 14.94 7.36 7.61
N ILE A 322 14.25 6.68 8.51
CA ILE A 322 13.67 7.24 9.73
C ILE A 322 14.50 6.76 10.91
N SER A 323 14.88 7.68 11.80
CA SER A 323 15.54 7.41 13.08
C SER A 323 14.56 7.61 14.23
N PHE A 324 14.65 6.78 15.27
CA PHE A 324 13.74 6.79 16.41
C PHE A 324 14.46 7.09 17.72
N SER A 325 13.72 7.55 18.74
CA SER A 325 14.23 7.65 20.11
C SER A 325 14.41 6.29 20.76
N SER A 326 15.26 6.23 21.80
CA SER A 326 15.69 4.99 22.45
C SER A 326 14.54 4.14 23.02
N ASN A 327 13.46 4.75 23.49
CA ASN A 327 12.31 4.06 24.09
C ASN A 327 11.44 3.28 23.09
N LEU A 328 11.72 3.37 21.79
CA LEU A 328 10.94 2.73 20.72
C LEU A 328 11.55 1.43 20.19
N VAL A 329 12.65 0.94 20.78
CA VAL A 329 13.22 -0.37 20.43
C VAL A 329 12.16 -1.48 20.53
N ASP A 330 12.10 -2.35 19.52
CA ASP A 330 11.21 -3.50 19.39
C ASP A 330 9.71 -3.15 19.43
N LYS A 331 9.34 -1.87 19.28
CA LYS A 331 7.94 -1.46 19.17
C LYS A 331 7.43 -1.69 17.76
N LEU A 332 6.20 -2.21 17.68
CA LEU A 332 5.41 -2.23 16.46
C LEU A 332 4.93 -0.82 16.17
N ILE A 333 5.21 -0.31 14.98
CA ILE A 333 4.75 0.99 14.51
C ILE A 333 3.90 0.87 13.27
N VAL A 334 3.03 1.87 13.10
CA VAL A 334 2.30 2.13 11.87
C VAL A 334 2.74 3.50 11.36
N LEU A 335 3.42 3.50 10.22
CA LEU A 335 3.77 4.69 9.47
C LEU A 335 2.67 4.98 8.46
N GLU A 336 2.01 6.12 8.61
CA GLU A 336 1.07 6.63 7.62
C GLU A 336 1.74 7.73 6.80
N TYR A 337 1.88 7.50 5.50
CA TYR A 337 2.63 8.35 4.59
C TYR A 337 1.88 8.57 3.28
N VAL A 338 2.13 9.73 2.67
CA VAL A 338 1.69 10.07 1.32
C VAL A 338 2.58 9.34 0.32
N SER A 339 1.96 8.48 -0.48
CA SER A 339 2.59 7.79 -1.60
C SER A 339 2.54 8.65 -2.86
N ASP A 340 3.55 8.54 -3.73
CA ASP A 340 3.58 9.16 -5.06
C ASP A 340 2.50 8.61 -6.01
N GLY A 341 1.87 7.49 -5.64
CA GLY A 341 0.81 6.82 -6.39
C GLY A 341 1.29 6.21 -7.72
N LEU A 342 2.60 6.14 -7.97
CA LEU A 342 3.20 5.66 -9.21
C LEU A 342 3.86 4.27 -9.08
N ALA A 343 3.67 3.62 -7.93
CA ALA A 343 4.26 2.31 -7.69
C ALA A 343 3.68 1.24 -8.64
N THR A 344 4.55 0.78 -9.54
CA THR A 344 4.41 -0.29 -10.57
C THR A 344 3.48 -0.02 -11.76
N ASP A 345 4.12 -0.02 -12.94
CA ASP A 345 3.84 0.82 -14.11
C ASP A 345 2.74 0.29 -15.07
N LEU A 346 1.94 -0.71 -14.68
CA LEU A 346 0.91 -1.29 -15.56
C LEU A 346 -0.41 -1.74 -14.91
N ASP A 347 -0.48 -1.83 -13.58
CA ASP A 347 -1.71 -2.22 -12.85
C ASP A 347 -2.22 -1.08 -11.95
N THR A 348 -2.02 0.17 -12.40
CA THR A 348 -2.56 1.33 -11.69
C THR A 348 -4.09 1.29 -11.68
N LYS A 349 -4.65 1.06 -10.48
CA LYS A 349 -6.08 0.94 -10.22
C LYS A 349 -6.69 2.33 -9.97
N VAL A 350 -7.70 2.70 -10.75
CA VAL A 350 -8.47 3.94 -10.58
C VAL A 350 -9.78 3.61 -9.86
N PRO A 351 -10.14 4.28 -8.75
CA PRO A 351 -11.46 4.09 -8.16
C PRO A 351 -12.55 4.47 -9.15
N LYS A 352 -13.58 3.63 -9.32
CA LYS A 352 -14.72 3.91 -10.22
C LYS A 352 -15.40 5.26 -9.93
N LEU A 353 -15.40 5.68 -8.66
CA LEU A 353 -15.95 6.98 -8.23
C LEU A 353 -15.18 8.20 -8.78
N ALA A 354 -13.92 8.01 -9.17
CA ALA A 354 -13.05 9.04 -9.73
C ALA A 354 -12.93 8.99 -11.27
N GLU A 355 -13.46 7.95 -11.91
CA GLU A 355 -13.36 7.72 -13.36
C GLU A 355 -13.90 8.92 -14.17
N GLU A 356 -15.10 9.42 -13.83
CA GLU A 356 -15.69 10.58 -14.51
C GLU A 356 -14.82 11.84 -14.39
N ALA A 357 -14.14 12.01 -13.26
CA ALA A 357 -13.24 13.13 -13.05
C ALA A 357 -11.98 12.98 -13.91
N LEU A 358 -11.48 11.75 -14.07
CA LEU A 358 -10.30 11.46 -14.87
C LEU A 358 -10.59 11.71 -16.35
N TYR A 359 -11.75 11.27 -16.86
CA TYR A 359 -12.19 11.63 -18.21
C TYR A 359 -12.25 13.14 -18.41
N ALA A 360 -12.84 13.90 -17.48
CA ALA A 360 -12.91 15.35 -17.60
C ALA A 360 -11.52 16.03 -17.56
N HIS A 361 -10.58 15.48 -16.78
CA HIS A 361 -9.18 15.91 -16.79
C HIS A 361 -8.55 15.71 -18.17
N ILE A 362 -8.64 14.49 -18.73
CA ILE A 362 -8.06 14.13 -20.03
C ILE A 362 -8.64 15.01 -21.15
N ILE A 363 -9.97 15.20 -21.19
CA ILE A 363 -10.63 16.05 -22.20
C ILE A 363 -10.09 17.47 -22.14
N HIS A 364 -10.06 18.07 -20.95
CA HIS A 364 -9.56 19.42 -20.79
C HIS A 364 -8.09 19.53 -21.21
N ALA A 365 -7.24 18.56 -20.81
CA ALA A 365 -5.82 18.58 -21.13
C ALA A 365 -5.58 18.53 -22.65
N ILE A 366 -6.25 17.62 -23.36
CA ILE A 366 -6.15 17.49 -24.82
C ILE A 366 -6.67 18.76 -25.51
N LEU A 367 -7.87 19.23 -25.14
CA LEU A 367 -8.48 20.41 -25.78
C LEU A 367 -7.69 21.69 -25.53
N SER A 368 -6.99 21.81 -24.39
CA SER A 368 -6.18 22.99 -24.07
C SER A 368 -4.92 23.13 -24.94
N VAL A 369 -4.41 22.01 -25.45
CA VAL A 369 -3.22 21.98 -26.32
C VAL A 369 -3.62 21.90 -27.80
N SER A 370 -4.86 21.51 -28.09
CA SER A 370 -5.36 21.35 -29.47
C SER A 370 -5.51 22.69 -30.19
N SER A 371 -4.92 22.79 -31.39
CA SER A 371 -5.10 23.95 -32.27
C SER A 371 -6.50 24.00 -32.86
N GLY A 372 -7.09 25.19 -32.98
CA GLY A 372 -8.39 25.39 -33.63
C GLY A 372 -9.61 25.20 -32.72
N VAL A 373 -9.39 24.88 -31.44
CA VAL A 373 -10.45 24.86 -30.42
C VAL A 373 -10.67 26.28 -29.88
N GLN A 374 -11.93 26.70 -29.81
CA GLN A 374 -12.28 28.01 -29.28
C GLN A 374 -12.09 28.07 -27.75
N GLU A 375 -11.54 29.18 -27.25
CA GLU A 375 -11.21 29.34 -25.82
C GLU A 375 -12.41 29.10 -24.88
N TYR A 376 -13.64 29.44 -25.29
CA TYR A 376 -14.81 29.18 -24.45
C TYR A 376 -15.07 27.68 -24.23
N VAL A 377 -14.71 26.82 -25.19
CA VAL A 377 -14.83 25.36 -25.08
C VAL A 377 -13.82 24.87 -24.04
N VAL A 378 -12.57 25.32 -24.14
CA VAL A 378 -11.51 25.02 -23.18
C VAL A 378 -11.93 25.45 -21.76
N ARG A 379 -12.44 26.68 -21.62
CA ARG A 379 -12.93 27.21 -20.34
C ARG A 379 -14.11 26.42 -19.77
N ARG A 380 -15.05 25.96 -20.60
CA ARG A 380 -16.15 25.10 -20.19
C ARG A 380 -15.63 23.79 -19.60
N PHE A 381 -14.72 23.11 -20.29
CA PHE A 381 -14.15 21.85 -19.79
C PHE A 381 -13.23 22.04 -18.57
N LYS A 382 -12.62 23.22 -18.39
CA LYS A 382 -11.92 23.58 -17.16
C LYS A 382 -12.87 23.63 -15.96
N GLN A 383 -14.02 24.26 -16.13
CA GLN A 383 -15.06 24.31 -15.09
C GLN A 383 -15.65 22.91 -14.80
N GLU A 384 -15.91 22.14 -15.85
CA GLU A 384 -16.42 20.77 -15.72
C GLU A 384 -15.42 19.85 -15.00
N ARG A 385 -14.12 19.92 -15.35
CA ARG A 385 -13.04 19.21 -14.64
C ARG A 385 -13.03 19.55 -13.16
N SER A 386 -13.08 20.84 -12.80
CA SER A 386 -13.05 21.27 -11.40
C SER A 386 -14.28 20.77 -10.61
N ALA A 387 -15.48 20.85 -11.20
CA ALA A 387 -16.70 20.35 -10.57
C ALA A 387 -16.67 18.83 -10.37
N LYS A 388 -16.26 18.06 -11.38
CA LYS A 388 -16.18 16.60 -11.29
C LYS A 388 -15.09 16.14 -10.31
N LEU A 389 -13.94 16.81 -10.29
CA LEU A 389 -12.89 16.56 -9.30
C LEU A 389 -13.38 16.79 -7.87
N ARG A 390 -14.08 17.90 -7.61
CA ARG A 390 -14.67 18.18 -6.30
C ARG A 390 -15.69 17.11 -5.89
N ASN A 391 -16.53 16.65 -6.82
CA ASN A 391 -17.51 15.60 -6.56
C ASN A 391 -16.82 14.26 -6.27
N ALA A 392 -15.80 13.89 -7.05
CA ALA A 392 -14.99 12.70 -6.80
C ALA A 392 -14.34 12.76 -5.41
N LYS A 393 -13.79 13.90 -5.02
CA LYS A 393 -13.21 14.11 -3.67
C LYS A 393 -14.23 13.89 -2.56
N ILE A 394 -15.46 14.39 -2.71
CA ILE A 394 -16.53 14.18 -1.72
C ILE A 394 -16.92 12.70 -1.67
N ARG A 395 -17.09 12.05 -2.83
CA ARG A 395 -17.46 10.62 -2.93
C ARG A 395 -16.38 9.71 -2.32
N LEU A 396 -15.10 10.03 -2.53
CA LEU A 396 -13.97 9.29 -1.98
C LEU A 396 -13.73 9.60 -0.50
N SER A 397 -14.10 10.79 -0.04
CA SER A 397 -14.01 11.12 1.37
C SER A 397 -15.04 10.28 2.14
N ASN A 398 -14.57 9.31 2.93
CA ASN A 398 -15.40 8.50 3.83
C ASN A 398 -15.87 9.31 5.05
N LEU A 399 -16.42 10.50 4.81
CA LEU A 399 -16.97 11.38 5.83
C LEU A 399 -18.40 10.96 6.15
N LYS A 400 -18.55 10.10 7.16
CA LYS A 400 -19.87 9.70 7.66
C LYS A 400 -20.39 10.77 8.62
N LEU A 401 -21.54 11.35 8.31
CA LEU A 401 -22.17 12.41 9.12
C LEU A 401 -22.33 11.96 10.58
N ASP A 402 -22.72 10.71 10.81
CA ASP A 402 -22.94 10.15 12.14
C ASP A 402 -21.65 10.11 13.01
N GLN A 403 -20.49 9.83 12.39
CA GLN A 403 -19.21 9.86 13.09
C GLN A 403 -18.81 11.29 13.47
N LEU A 404 -19.06 12.24 12.57
CA LEU A 404 -18.83 13.66 12.85
C LEU A 404 -19.75 14.13 13.99
N VAL A 405 -21.02 13.74 13.98
CA VAL A 405 -21.98 14.03 15.06
C VAL A 405 -21.50 13.41 16.36
N GLN A 406 -21.00 12.18 16.38
CA GLN A 406 -20.48 11.54 17.60
C GLN A 406 -19.31 12.31 18.22
N VAL A 407 -18.35 12.77 17.41
CA VAL A 407 -17.19 13.57 17.88
C VAL A 407 -17.61 14.97 18.33
N MET A 408 -18.63 15.55 17.69
CA MET A 408 -19.16 16.87 18.01
C MET A 408 -20.16 16.84 19.18
N ARG A 409 -20.72 15.67 19.50
CA ARG A 409 -21.69 15.48 20.58
C ARG A 409 -21.03 15.81 21.92
N GLY A 410 -21.54 16.86 22.57
CA GLY A 410 -21.03 17.33 23.87
C GLY A 410 -19.93 18.38 23.79
N LYS A 411 -19.36 18.68 22.61
CA LYS A 411 -18.41 19.81 22.45
C LYS A 411 -19.09 21.18 22.51
N SER A 412 -20.42 21.22 22.37
CA SER A 412 -21.23 22.43 22.56
C SER A 412 -21.76 22.62 23.99
N LYS A 413 -21.41 21.73 24.94
CA LYS A 413 -21.67 22.02 26.36
C LYS A 413 -20.75 23.17 26.77
N TRP A 414 -21.30 24.38 26.83
CA TRP A 414 -20.73 25.41 27.67
C TRP A 414 -20.63 24.83 29.08
N ILE A 415 -19.40 24.71 29.58
CA ILE A 415 -19.14 24.46 31.00
C ILE A 415 -19.75 25.68 31.70
N LYS A 416 -20.84 25.46 32.43
CA LYS A 416 -21.42 26.46 33.33
C LYS A 416 -20.76 26.34 34.68
#